data_AF-A0A7V5P0N6-F1
#
_entry.id   AF-A0A7V5P0N6-F1
#
_cell.length_a   1.000
_cell.length_b   1.000
_cell.length_c   1.000
_cell.angle_alpha   90.00
_cell.angle_beta   90.00
_cell.angle_gamma   90.00
#
_symmetry.space_group_name_H-M   'P 1'
#
loop_
_entity.id
_entity.type
_entity.pdbx_description
1 polymer ?
#
loop_
_entity_poly.entity_id
_entity_poly.type
_entity_poly.pdbx_seq_one_letter_code
_entity_poly.pdbx_strand_id
1 'polypeptide(L)'
;MALPYEVVKVIEEAVQDPEKAAKVIRAIEEGLGAVREEAKAQKEVVKAELKDELTKELATKADIAVLRGEFREEMARLEGEIKIIRIWLKVMVGVMIAGFTLFNPGFHQFLKVILSSIGT
;
A
#
# COMPACT_ATOMS: atom_id res chain seq x y z
N MET A 1 6.94 -43.61 -18.49
CA MET A 1 7.26 -43.96 -17.08
C MET A 1 6.70 -45.34 -16.86
N ALA A 2 7.42 -46.24 -16.19
CA ALA A 2 6.93 -47.59 -15.98
C ALA A 2 5.88 -47.64 -14.86
N LEU A 3 4.81 -48.41 -15.05
CA LEU A 3 3.86 -48.71 -13.98
C LEU A 3 4.54 -49.55 -12.88
N PRO A 4 4.11 -49.39 -11.61
CA PRO A 4 4.56 -50.27 -10.53
C PRO A 4 4.22 -51.73 -10.85
N TYR A 5 5.11 -52.65 -10.47
CA TYR A 5 4.97 -54.09 -10.74
C TYR A 5 3.63 -54.66 -10.27
N GLU A 6 3.11 -54.19 -9.13
CA GLU A 6 1.82 -54.60 -8.58
C GLU A 6 0.65 -54.24 -9.51
N VAL A 7 0.69 -53.05 -10.13
CA VAL A 7 -0.34 -52.58 -11.06
C VAL A 7 -0.27 -53.37 -12.37
N VAL A 8 0.94 -53.60 -12.87
CA VAL A 8 1.17 -54.44 -14.06
C VAL A 8 0.61 -55.84 -13.85
N LYS A 9 0.94 -56.47 -12.71
CA LYS A 9 0.48 -57.81 -12.36
C LYS A 9 -1.05 -57.91 -12.26
N VAL A 10 -1.71 -56.92 -11.66
CA VAL A 10 -3.18 -56.87 -11.59
C VAL A 10 -3.80 -56.76 -12.98
N ILE A 11 -3.20 -55.98 -13.89
CA ILE A 11 -3.69 -55.84 -15.26
C ILE A 11 -3.51 -57.16 -16.03
N GLU A 12 -2.37 -57.82 -15.89
CA GLU A 12 -2.10 -59.11 -16.52
C GLU A 12 -3.07 -60.20 -16.03
N GLU A 13 -3.32 -60.28 -14.72
CA GLU A 13 -4.28 -61.23 -14.13
C GLU A 13 -5.74 -60.95 -14.55
N ALA A 14 -6.13 -59.67 -14.66
CA ALA A 14 -7.50 -59.28 -15.01
C ALA A 14 -7.81 -59.40 -16.50
N VAL A 15 -6.85 -59.04 -17.37
CA VAL A 15 -7.06 -59.03 -18.83
C VAL A 15 -6.92 -60.43 -19.43
N GLN A 16 -6.16 -61.33 -18.78
CA GLN A 16 -5.91 -62.73 -19.13
C GLN A 16 -5.22 -62.96 -20.50
N ASP A 17 -5.40 -62.05 -21.45
CA ASP A 17 -4.77 -61.99 -22.76
C ASP A 17 -3.52 -61.10 -22.68
N PRO A 18 -2.31 -61.67 -22.82
CA PRO A 18 -1.04 -60.94 -22.65
C PRO A 18 -0.84 -59.82 -23.68
N GLU A 19 -1.35 -59.95 -24.92
CA GLU A 19 -1.22 -58.87 -25.90
C GLU A 19 -2.11 -57.68 -25.56
N LYS A 20 -3.33 -57.95 -25.08
CA LYS A 20 -4.24 -56.88 -24.64
C LYS A 20 -3.75 -56.23 -23.35
N ALA A 21 -3.22 -57.02 -22.40
CA ALA A 21 -2.63 -56.49 -21.17
C ALA A 21 -1.49 -55.52 -21.48
N ALA A 22 -0.59 -55.89 -22.39
CA ALA A 22 0.51 -55.03 -22.83
C ALA A 22 0.03 -53.71 -23.47
N LYS A 23 -1.03 -53.75 -24.29
CA LYS A 23 -1.64 -52.55 -24.88
C LYS A 23 -2.27 -51.64 -23.82
N VAL A 24 -2.95 -52.21 -22.82
CA VAL A 24 -3.55 -51.46 -21.72
C VAL A 24 -2.47 -50.81 -20.85
N ILE A 25 -1.44 -51.56 -20.46
CA ILE A 25 -0.29 -51.05 -19.70
C ILE A 25 0.34 -49.87 -20.44
N ARG A 26 0.62 -50.04 -21.74
CA ARG A 26 1.23 -48.98 -22.55
C ARG A 26 0.36 -47.73 -22.65
N ALA A 27 -0.95 -47.89 -22.86
CA ALA A 27 -1.87 -46.76 -22.91
C ALA A 27 -1.93 -46.00 -21.57
N ILE A 28 -1.89 -46.71 -20.45
CA ILE A 28 -1.87 -46.11 -19.11
C ILE A 28 -0.53 -45.39 -18.86
N GLU A 29 0.60 -45.98 -19.25
CA GLU A 29 1.92 -45.35 -19.11
C GLU A 29 2.07 -44.08 -19.95
N GLU A 30 1.55 -44.10 -21.19
CA GLU A 30 1.49 -42.93 -22.07
C GLU A 30 0.56 -41.86 -21.48
N GLY A 31 -0.63 -42.24 -20.99
CA GLY A 31 -1.57 -41.33 -20.33
C GLY A 31 -1.02 -40.68 -19.06
N LEU A 32 -0.39 -41.46 -18.17
CA LEU A 32 0.27 -40.94 -16.97
C LEU A 32 1.48 -40.05 -17.30
N GLY A 33 2.19 -40.37 -18.39
CA GLY A 33 3.26 -39.53 -18.93
C GLY A 33 2.74 -38.15 -19.34
N ALA A 34 1.64 -38.11 -20.10
CA ALA A 34 1.00 -36.87 -20.52
C ALA A 34 0.48 -36.05 -19.33
N VAL A 35 -0.25 -36.68 -18.39
CA VAL A 35 -0.76 -36.01 -17.18
C VAL A 35 0.39 -35.42 -16.34
N ARG A 36 1.52 -36.12 -16.23
CA ARG A 36 2.67 -35.63 -15.46
C ARG A 36 3.38 -34.46 -16.16
N GLU A 37 3.51 -34.49 -17.48
CA GLU A 37 4.07 -33.36 -18.23
C GLU A 37 3.15 -32.14 -18.17
N GLU A 38 1.83 -32.32 -18.30
CA GLU A 38 0.85 -31.26 -18.09
C GLU A 38 0.92 -30.71 -16.65
N ALA A 39 1.04 -31.57 -15.63
CA ALA A 39 1.17 -31.13 -14.25
C ALA A 39 2.46 -30.33 -13.99
N LYS A 40 3.58 -30.70 -14.63
CA LYS A 40 4.83 -29.91 -14.56
C LYS A 40 4.66 -28.56 -15.25
N ALA A 41 4.06 -28.54 -16.44
CA ALA A 41 3.80 -27.31 -17.18
C ALA A 41 2.88 -26.38 -16.37
N GLN A 42 1.78 -26.90 -15.84
CA GLN A 42 0.86 -26.14 -14.98
C GLN A 42 1.53 -25.63 -13.71
N LYS A 43 2.42 -26.42 -13.09
CA LYS A 43 3.17 -25.96 -11.91
C LYS A 43 4.07 -24.76 -12.23
N GLU A 44 4.74 -24.76 -13.38
CA GLU A 44 5.56 -23.62 -13.81
C GLU A 44 4.70 -22.40 -14.16
N VAL A 45 3.54 -22.60 -14.82
CA VAL A 45 2.58 -21.53 -15.13
C VAL A 45 2.04 -20.90 -13.84
N VAL A 46 1.49 -21.69 -12.92
CA VAL A 46 0.95 -21.20 -11.64
C VAL A 46 2.03 -20.49 -10.82
N LYS A 47 3.27 -21.00 -10.83
CA LYS A 47 4.39 -20.34 -10.16
C LYS A 47 4.73 -18.99 -10.79
N ALA A 48 4.66 -18.88 -12.12
CA ALA A 48 4.88 -17.63 -12.83
C ALA A 48 3.77 -16.61 -12.56
N GLU A 49 2.50 -17.05 -12.61
CA GLU A 49 1.32 -16.22 -12.29
C GLU A 49 1.39 -15.70 -10.85
N LEU A 50 1.64 -16.57 -9.87
CA LEU A 50 1.80 -16.17 -8.47
C LEU A 50 2.95 -15.18 -8.30
N LYS A 51 4.09 -15.38 -8.98
CA LYS A 51 5.21 -14.44 -8.90
C LYS A 51 4.84 -13.07 -9.47
N ASP A 52 4.12 -13.03 -10.59
CA ASP A 52 3.66 -11.78 -11.20
C ASP A 52 2.66 -11.05 -10.29
N GLU A 53 1.68 -11.79 -9.74
CA GLU A 53 0.66 -11.26 -8.85
C GLU A 53 1.26 -10.72 -7.54
N LEU A 54 2.18 -11.47 -6.90
CA LEU A 54 2.92 -10.98 -5.73
C LEU A 54 3.76 -9.74 -6.06
N THR A 55 4.38 -9.69 -7.24
CA THR A 55 5.20 -8.53 -7.64
C THR A 55 4.32 -7.29 -7.80
N LYS A 56 3.16 -7.42 -8.44
CA LYS A 56 2.18 -6.33 -8.58
C LYS A 56 1.61 -5.86 -7.25
N GLU A 57 1.23 -6.78 -6.37
CA GLU A 57 0.72 -6.41 -5.04
C GLU A 57 1.78 -5.70 -4.20
N LEU A 58 3.03 -6.19 -4.20
CA LEU A 58 4.13 -5.57 -3.45
C LEU A 58 4.47 -4.18 -3.99
N ALA A 59 4.52 -4.01 -5.32
CA ALA A 59 4.70 -2.71 -5.94
C ALA A 59 3.60 -1.73 -5.51
N THR A 60 2.34 -2.16 -5.59
CA THR A 60 1.18 -1.35 -5.18
C THR A 60 1.24 -0.95 -3.70
N LYS A 61 1.66 -1.85 -2.81
CA LYS A 61 1.84 -1.53 -1.38
C LYS A 61 2.96 -0.53 -1.14
N ALA A 62 4.06 -0.62 -1.88
CA ALA A 62 5.15 0.35 -1.82
C ALA A 62 4.67 1.74 -2.28
N ASP A 63 3.93 1.81 -3.39
CA ASP A 63 3.37 3.06 -3.90
C ASP A 63 2.41 3.70 -2.90
N ILE A 64 1.54 2.91 -2.25
CA ILE A 64 0.65 3.38 -1.17
C ILE A 64 1.47 3.91 0.02
N ALA A 65 2.59 3.27 0.37
CA ALA A 65 3.44 3.72 1.46
C ALA A 65 4.11 5.07 1.14
N VAL A 66 4.58 5.25 -0.10
CA VAL A 66 5.13 6.53 -0.60
C VAL A 66 4.06 7.61 -0.56
N LEU A 67 2.88 7.37 -1.14
CA LEU A 67 1.77 8.33 -1.13
C LEU A 67 1.33 8.72 0.28
N ARG A 68 1.32 7.78 1.23
CA ARG A 68 1.04 8.09 2.65
C ARG A 68 2.13 8.96 3.27
N GLY A 69 3.38 8.79 2.88
CA GLY A 69 4.50 9.62 3.30
C GLY A 69 4.35 11.05 2.80
N GLU A 70 4.16 11.21 1.48
CA GLU A 70 3.96 12.51 0.82
C GLU A 70 2.75 13.25 1.42
N PHE A 71 1.62 12.55 1.60
CA PHE A 71 0.41 13.14 2.19
C PHE A 71 0.65 13.63 3.63
N ARG A 72 1.43 12.91 4.44
CA ARG A 72 1.79 13.35 5.80
C ARG A 72 2.67 14.59 5.78
N GLU A 73 3.61 14.65 4.85
CA GLU A 73 4.48 15.81 4.68
C GLU A 73 3.68 17.05 4.26
N GLU A 74 2.77 16.91 3.29
CA GLU A 74 1.90 17.99 2.86
C GLU A 74 0.99 18.47 4.00
N MET A 75 0.40 17.55 4.78
CA MET A 75 -0.40 17.90 5.95
C MET A 75 0.42 18.68 7.00
N ALA A 76 1.64 18.24 7.30
CA ALA A 76 2.53 18.94 8.23
C ALA A 76 2.90 20.35 7.72
N ARG A 77 3.15 20.49 6.40
CA ARG A 77 3.40 21.79 5.77
C ARG A 77 2.19 22.72 5.91
N LEU A 78 1.00 22.22 5.59
CA LEU A 78 -0.25 22.98 5.71
C LEU A 78 -0.55 23.41 7.16
N GLU A 79 -0.32 22.52 8.13
CA GLU A 79 -0.44 22.87 9.56
C GLU A 79 0.51 24.00 9.96
N GLY A 80 1.74 23.96 9.44
CA GLY A 80 2.74 25.01 9.61
C GLY A 80 2.28 26.35 9.03
N GLU A 81 1.81 26.35 7.79
CA GLU A 81 1.28 27.55 7.11
C GLU A 81 0.08 28.14 7.87
N ILE A 82 -0.88 27.30 8.30
CA ILE A 82 -2.04 27.71 9.09
C ILE A 82 -1.61 28.36 10.42
N LYS A 83 -0.59 27.79 11.08
CA LYS A 83 -0.05 28.35 12.33
C LYS A 83 0.56 29.73 12.10
N ILE A 84 1.32 29.90 11.03
CA ILE A 84 1.92 31.19 10.65
C ILE A 84 0.82 32.21 10.35
N ILE A 85 -0.19 31.84 9.56
CA ILE A 85 -1.34 32.71 9.25
C ILE A 85 -2.05 33.14 10.55
N ARG A 86 -2.27 32.21 11.48
CA ARG A 86 -2.90 32.51 12.77
C ARG A 86 -2.09 33.51 13.61
N ILE A 87 -0.76 33.42 13.58
CA ILE A 87 0.13 34.36 14.26
C ILE A 87 0.00 35.75 13.62
N TRP A 88 0.10 35.84 12.30
CA TRP A 88 -0.03 37.12 11.58
C TRP A 88 -1.38 37.78 11.81
N LEU A 89 -2.46 37.00 11.85
CA LEU A 89 -3.79 37.52 12.16
C LEU A 89 -3.84 38.15 13.56
N LYS A 90 -3.27 37.49 14.58
CA LYS A 90 -3.20 38.04 15.94
C LYS A 90 -2.37 39.33 16.01
N VAL A 91 -1.23 39.36 15.32
CA VAL A 91 -0.37 40.54 15.23
C VAL A 91 -1.13 41.70 14.57
N MET A 92 -1.78 41.45 13.44
CA MET A 92 -2.56 42.46 12.71
C MET A 92 -3.69 43.03 13.57
N VAL A 93 -4.45 42.17 14.27
CA VAL A 93 -5.50 42.61 15.20
C VAL A 93 -4.90 43.46 16.33
N GLY A 94 -3.76 43.04 16.90
CA GLY A 94 -3.07 43.82 17.94
C GLY A 94 -2.64 45.21 17.44
N VAL A 95 -2.07 45.28 16.23
CA VAL A 95 -1.69 46.56 15.60
C VAL A 95 -2.91 47.43 15.33
N MET A 96 -4.02 46.86 14.88
CA MET A 96 -5.27 47.61 14.69
C MET A 96 -5.77 48.19 16.03
N ILE A 97 -5.85 47.38 17.09
CA ILE A 97 -6.29 47.83 18.41
C ILE A 97 -5.36 48.94 18.94
N ALA A 98 -4.04 48.75 18.82
CA ALA A 98 -3.07 49.77 19.21
C ALA A 98 -3.27 51.06 18.40
N GLY A 99 -3.44 50.97 17.09
CA GLY A 99 -3.76 52.10 16.22
C GLY A 99 -5.02 52.83 16.69
N PHE A 100 -6.15 52.14 16.81
CA PHE A 100 -7.41 52.75 17.28
C PHE A 100 -7.27 53.41 18.66
N THR A 101 -6.51 52.80 19.57
CA THR A 101 -6.27 53.35 20.91
C THR A 101 -5.43 54.62 20.84
N LEU A 102 -4.33 54.60 20.09
CA LEU A 102 -3.43 55.74 19.93
C LEU A 102 -4.09 56.91 19.18
N PHE A 103 -5.03 56.65 18.26
CA PHE A 103 -5.76 57.70 17.53
C PHE A 103 -7.06 58.14 18.21
N ASN A 104 -7.37 57.62 19.41
CA ASN A 104 -8.56 58.04 20.17
C ASN A 104 -8.26 59.32 20.97
N PRO A 105 -8.99 60.43 20.78
CA PRO A 105 -8.82 61.67 21.54
C PRO A 105 -8.88 61.48 23.06
N GLY A 106 -9.72 60.56 23.56
CA GLY A 106 -9.81 60.23 24.97
C GLY A 106 -8.54 59.60 25.55
N PHE A 107 -7.81 58.81 24.76
CA PHE A 107 -6.53 58.23 25.15
C PHE A 107 -5.44 59.32 25.27
N HIS A 108 -5.40 60.28 24.35
CA HIS A 108 -4.48 61.42 24.46
C HIS A 108 -4.74 62.28 25.69
N GLN A 109 -6.00 62.48 26.06
CA GLN A 109 -6.36 63.19 27.30
C GLN A 109 -5.88 62.42 28.54
N PHE A 110 -6.08 61.11 28.57
CA PHE A 110 -5.58 60.24 29.64
C PHE A 110 -4.05 60.32 29.78
N LEU A 111 -3.30 60.27 28.67
CA LEU A 111 -1.84 60.43 28.69
C LEU A 111 -1.40 61.78 29.25
N LYS A 112 -2.09 62.88 28.90
CA LYS A 112 -1.77 64.21 29.44
C LYS A 112 -1.91 64.25 30.96
N VAL A 113 -2.95 63.63 31.52
CA VAL A 113 -3.17 63.58 32.98
C VAL A 113 -2.09 62.78 33.70
N ILE A 114 -1.66 61.65 33.12
CA ILE A 114 -0.55 60.85 33.68
C ILE A 114 0.75 61.64 33.64
N LEU A 115 1.09 62.24 32.50
CA LEU A 115 2.32 63.02 32.34
C LEU A 115 2.35 64.24 33.27
N SER A 116 1.23 64.94 33.45
CA SER A 116 1.14 66.05 34.40
C SER A 116 1.26 65.62 35.86
N SER A 117 0.89 64.38 36.20
CA SER A 117 0.97 63.85 37.57
C SER A 117 2.37 63.33 37.92
N ILE A 118 3.22 63.04 36.93
CA ILE A 118 4.61 62.58 37.13
C ILE A 118 5.60 63.75 37.09
N GLY A 119 5.22 64.89 36.48
CA GLY A 119 6.05 66.10 36.36
C GLY A 119 5.96 67.12 37.50
N THR A 120 5.27 66.79 38.59
CA THR A 120 5.20 67.55 39.86
C THR A 120 5.78 66.72 40.98
#